data_AF-A0A1C6U350-F1
#
_entry.id   AF-A0A1C6U350-F1
#
_cell.length_a   1.000
_cell.length_b   1.000
_cell.length_c   1.000
_cell.angle_alpha   90.00
_cell.angle_beta   90.00
_cell.angle_gamma   90.00
#
_symmetry.space_group_name_H-M   'P 1'
#
loop_
_entity.id
_entity.type
_entity.pdbx_description
1 polymer ?
#
loop_
_entity_poly.entity_id
_entity_poly.type
_entity_poly.pdbx_seq_one_letter_code
_entity_poly.pdbx_strand_id
1 'polypeptide(L)'
;MASTYDELRDAVEDSGGLYVTHMAELRDIRGAGRLSTGICAAISDDLASHGLGHLPPDLPTSQWEEARIYRLGSPIASVVTAILYPSEAGDKTLRNLAEDNPREILQRVRELVSEA
;
A
#
# COMPACT_ATOMS: atom_id res chain seq x y z
N MET A 1 9.30 12.88 7.93
CA MET A 1 8.91 13.17 6.54
C MET A 1 10.05 12.68 5.68
N ALA A 2 9.73 11.78 4.76
CA ALA A 2 10.67 11.28 3.77
C ALA A 2 11.01 12.39 2.79
N SER A 3 12.27 12.47 2.42
CA SER A 3 12.80 13.42 1.44
C SER A 3 13.17 12.73 0.12
N THR A 4 13.18 11.39 0.10
CA THR A 4 13.47 10.57 -1.08
C THR A 4 12.50 9.39 -1.17
N TYR A 5 12.41 8.75 -2.34
CA TYR A 5 11.59 7.54 -2.52
C TYR A 5 12.10 6.34 -1.74
N ASP A 6 13.43 6.23 -1.53
CA ASP A 6 14.00 5.18 -0.68
C ASP A 6 13.62 5.40 0.79
N GLU A 7 13.72 6.64 1.29
CA GLU A 7 13.25 6.98 2.65
C GLU A 7 11.74 6.75 2.81
N LEU A 8 10.95 7.02 1.76
CA LEU A 8 9.51 6.75 1.77
C LEU A 8 9.23 5.25 1.84
N ARG A 9 10.03 4.43 1.13
CA ARG A 9 9.93 2.98 1.21
C ARG A 9 10.26 2.46 2.61
N ASP A 10 11.31 2.98 3.22
CA ASP A 10 11.70 2.61 4.59
C ASP A 10 10.60 3.02 5.59
N ALA A 11 9.99 4.20 5.42
CA ALA A 11 8.85 4.64 6.23
C ALA A 11 7.62 3.73 6.11
N VAL A 12 7.38 3.14 4.94
CA VAL A 12 6.31 2.13 4.75
C VAL A 12 6.61 0.88 5.56
N GLU A 13 7.85 0.38 5.56
CA GLU A 13 8.24 -0.79 6.35
C GLU A 13 8.10 -0.52 7.86
N ASP A 14 8.62 0.62 8.31
CA ASP A 14 8.57 1.04 9.71
C ASP A 14 7.13 1.25 10.22
N SER A 15 6.19 1.53 9.31
CA SER A 15 4.77 1.71 9.61
C SER A 15 3.93 0.43 9.52
N GLY A 16 4.57 -0.74 9.36
CA GLY A 16 3.87 -2.01 9.24
C GLY A 16 3.24 -2.26 7.86
N GLY A 17 3.80 -1.66 6.81
CA GLY A 17 3.44 -1.93 5.41
C GLY A 17 2.49 -0.92 4.76
N LEU A 18 1.98 0.08 5.51
CA LEU A 18 1.14 1.16 4.99
C LEU A 18 1.55 2.50 5.60
N TYR A 19 1.89 3.48 4.76
CA TYR A 19 2.24 4.83 5.20
C TYR A 19 1.27 5.86 4.64
N VAL A 20 0.80 6.79 5.48
CA VAL A 20 -0.07 7.90 5.05
C VAL A 20 0.78 9.15 4.90
N THR A 21 0.68 9.80 3.75
CA THR A 21 1.43 11.02 3.43
C THR A 21 0.53 12.04 2.76
N HIS A 22 0.82 13.33 2.96
CA HIS A 22 0.22 14.38 2.15
C HIS A 22 0.85 14.42 0.76
N MET A 23 0.08 14.84 -0.25
CA MET A 23 0.58 15.04 -1.61
C MET A 23 1.69 16.08 -1.69
N ALA A 24 1.75 17.03 -0.74
CA ALA A 24 2.87 17.97 -0.62
C ALA A 24 4.22 17.26 -0.50
N GLU A 25 4.30 16.19 0.29
CA GLU A 25 5.54 15.44 0.52
C GLU A 25 5.98 14.71 -0.76
N LEU A 26 5.05 14.07 -1.47
CA LEU A 26 5.34 13.40 -2.74
C LEU A 26 5.78 14.39 -3.83
N ARG A 27 5.17 15.59 -3.86
CA ARG A 27 5.60 16.68 -4.74
C ARG A 27 7.05 17.08 -4.45
N ASP A 28 7.38 17.23 -3.18
CA ASP A 28 8.67 17.72 -2.73
C ASP A 28 9.77 16.67 -2.95
N ILE A 29 9.49 15.38 -2.70
CA ILE A 29 10.38 14.24 -3.06
C ILE A 29 10.74 14.26 -4.55
N ARG A 30 9.75 14.51 -5.43
CA ARG A 30 9.99 14.62 -6.87
C ARG A 30 10.72 15.92 -7.27
N GLY A 31 10.73 16.93 -6.41
CA GLY A 31 11.23 18.27 -6.71
C GLY A 31 10.32 19.06 -7.66
N ALA A 32 9.01 18.81 -7.64
CA ALA A 32 8.05 19.51 -8.49
C ALA A 32 7.56 20.82 -7.85
N GLY A 33 7.37 21.88 -8.65
CA GLY A 33 6.85 23.16 -8.13
C GLY A 33 5.33 23.17 -7.87
N ARG A 34 4.57 22.25 -8.47
CA ARG A 34 3.11 22.14 -8.32
C ARG A 34 2.62 20.73 -8.61
N LEU A 35 1.43 20.40 -8.12
CA LEU A 35 0.72 19.17 -8.43
C LEU A 35 -0.27 19.44 -9.58
N SER A 36 0.06 18.92 -10.76
CA SER A 36 -0.86 18.81 -11.90
C SER A 36 -1.15 17.34 -12.16
N THR A 37 -2.18 17.02 -12.95
CA THR A 37 -2.46 15.63 -13.35
C THR A 37 -1.24 14.93 -13.95
N GLY A 38 -0.46 15.63 -14.79
CA GLY A 38 0.77 15.10 -15.36
C GLY A 38 1.89 14.88 -14.33
N ILE A 39 2.02 15.74 -13.32
CA ILE A 39 2.96 15.52 -12.23
C ILE A 39 2.50 14.37 -11.33
N CYS A 40 1.20 14.28 -11.02
CA CYS A 40 0.65 13.18 -10.24
C CYS A 40 0.86 11.83 -10.93
N ALA A 41 0.62 11.73 -12.25
CA ALA A 41 0.91 10.53 -13.01
C ALA A 41 2.39 10.16 -12.97
N ALA A 42 3.27 11.15 -13.09
CA ALA A 42 4.69 10.90 -13.03
C ALA A 42 5.19 10.52 -11.61
N ILE A 43 4.56 11.04 -10.55
CA ILE A 43 4.78 10.56 -9.17
C ILE A 43 4.34 9.10 -9.04
N SER A 44 3.20 8.71 -9.63
CA SER A 44 2.77 7.31 -9.67
C SER A 44 3.79 6.40 -10.35
N ASP A 45 4.35 6.82 -11.48
CA ASP A 45 5.40 6.07 -12.19
C ASP A 45 6.69 5.96 -11.35
N ASP A 46 7.12 7.06 -10.72
CA ASP A 46 8.30 7.05 -9.85
C ASP A 46 8.10 6.12 -8.65
N LEU A 47 6.94 6.16 -7.98
CA LEU A 47 6.59 5.24 -6.89
C LEU A 47 6.69 3.78 -7.37
N ALA A 48 6.08 3.46 -8.50
CA ALA A 48 6.10 2.12 -9.06
C ALA A 48 7.53 1.64 -9.38
N SER A 49 8.37 2.52 -9.93
CA SER A 49 9.79 2.22 -10.21
C SER A 49 10.62 1.92 -8.94
N HIS A 50 10.19 2.44 -7.79
CA HIS A 50 10.78 2.17 -6.47
C HIS A 50 10.08 1.03 -5.71
N GLY A 51 9.18 0.28 -6.38
CA GLY A 51 8.46 -0.83 -5.77
C GLY A 51 7.36 -0.40 -4.79
N LEU A 52 6.81 0.81 -4.97
CA LEU A 52 5.74 1.37 -4.18
C LEU A 52 4.45 1.50 -5.00
N GLY A 53 3.33 1.17 -4.38
CA GLY A 53 1.99 1.44 -4.89
C GLY A 53 1.32 2.51 -4.04
N HIS A 54 0.20 3.06 -4.53
CA HIS A 54 -0.53 4.08 -3.81
C HIS A 54 -2.06 3.93 -3.93
N LEU A 55 -2.75 4.52 -2.95
CA LEU A 55 -4.17 4.82 -3.00
C LEU A 55 -4.38 6.31 -2.71
N PRO A 56 -5.32 6.99 -3.38
CA PRO A 56 -6.22 6.47 -4.43
C PRO A 56 -5.48 6.10 -5.74
N PRO A 57 -6.13 5.36 -6.68
CA PRO A 57 -5.53 4.96 -7.96
C PRO A 57 -5.07 6.12 -8.82
N ASP A 58 -5.77 7.26 -8.75
CA ASP A 58 -5.38 8.53 -9.34
C ASP A 58 -4.98 9.48 -8.21
N LEU A 59 -3.69 9.86 -8.15
CA LEU A 59 -3.21 10.74 -7.07
C LEU A 59 -3.89 12.13 -7.14
N PRO A 60 -4.38 12.64 -6.00
CA PRO A 60 -5.05 13.93 -5.96
C PRO A 60 -4.10 15.07 -6.31
N THR A 61 -4.64 16.18 -6.82
CA THR A 61 -3.85 17.35 -7.22
C THR A 61 -3.77 18.41 -6.11
N SER A 62 -4.54 18.29 -5.03
CA SER A 62 -4.41 19.17 -3.87
C SER A 62 -3.28 18.70 -2.97
N GLN A 63 -2.39 19.62 -2.58
CA GLN A 63 -1.26 19.30 -1.70
C GLN A 63 -1.67 18.83 -0.29
N TRP A 64 -2.89 19.18 0.13
CA TRP A 64 -3.44 18.86 1.46
C TRP A 64 -4.13 17.51 1.50
N GLU A 65 -4.44 16.93 0.33
CA GLU A 65 -5.02 15.59 0.25
C GLU A 65 -3.96 14.53 0.56
N GLU A 66 -4.44 13.39 1.04
CA GLU A 66 -3.59 12.28 1.48
C GLU A 66 -3.52 11.17 0.43
N ALA A 67 -2.35 10.55 0.36
CA ALA A 67 -2.14 9.27 -0.30
C ALA A 67 -1.69 8.22 0.74
N ARG A 68 -2.11 6.98 0.51
CA ARG A 68 -1.63 5.80 1.25
C ARG A 68 -0.61 5.10 0.37
N ILE A 69 0.61 4.94 0.85
CA ILE A 69 1.71 4.30 0.15
C ILE A 69 1.93 2.92 0.76
N TYR A 70 2.15 1.93 -0.10
CA TYR A 70 2.40 0.55 0.30
C TYR A 70 3.44 -0.10 -0.62
N ARG A 71 4.04 -1.21 -0.20
CA ARG A 71 4.98 -1.96 -1.04
C ARG A 71 4.24 -2.78 -2.10
N LEU A 72 4.67 -2.69 -3.36
CA LEU A 72 4.25 -3.64 -4.39
C LEU A 72 4.72 -5.06 -4.02
N GLY A 73 3.89 -6.06 -4.31
CA GLY A 73 4.15 -7.46 -3.95
C GLY A 73 3.89 -7.81 -2.48
N SER A 74 3.50 -6.84 -1.63
CA SER A 74 3.10 -7.11 -0.24
C SER A 74 1.69 -7.68 -0.12
N PRO A 75 1.31 -8.25 1.05
CA PRO A 75 -0.06 -8.66 1.32
C PRO A 75 -1.08 -7.51 1.14
N ILE A 76 -0.72 -6.29 1.54
CA ILE A 76 -1.56 -5.10 1.33
C ILE A 76 -1.75 -4.85 -0.17
N ALA A 77 -0.69 -4.94 -0.98
CA ALA A 77 -0.83 -4.80 -2.42
C ALA A 77 -1.77 -5.84 -3.02
N SER A 78 -1.70 -7.10 -2.57
CA SER A 78 -2.62 -8.15 -3.03
C SER A 78 -4.09 -7.82 -2.74
N VAL A 79 -4.38 -7.30 -1.53
CA VAL A 79 -5.74 -6.87 -1.17
C VAL A 79 -6.18 -5.67 -1.99
N VAL A 80 -5.33 -4.66 -2.14
CA VAL A 80 -5.62 -3.47 -2.95
C VAL A 80 -5.90 -3.85 -4.41
N THR A 81 -5.06 -4.69 -5.00
CA THR A 81 -5.26 -5.19 -6.37
C THR A 81 -6.58 -5.94 -6.50
N ALA A 82 -6.93 -6.80 -5.53
CA ALA A 82 -8.19 -7.54 -5.57
C ALA A 82 -9.43 -6.62 -5.52
N ILE A 83 -9.35 -5.50 -4.78
CA ILE A 83 -10.43 -4.49 -4.72
C ILE A 83 -10.54 -3.70 -6.02
N LEU A 84 -9.41 -3.18 -6.52
CA LEU A 84 -9.41 -2.28 -7.69
C LEU A 84 -9.62 -3.02 -9.00
N TYR A 85 -9.18 -4.27 -9.08
CA TYR A 85 -9.23 -5.09 -10.29
C TYR A 85 -9.88 -6.45 -9.96
N PRO A 86 -11.22 -6.49 -9.86
CA PRO A 86 -11.95 -7.71 -9.53
C PRO A 86 -11.59 -8.86 -10.48
N SER A 87 -11.32 -10.01 -9.89
CA SER A 87 -10.99 -11.25 -10.59
C SER A 87 -11.30 -12.43 -9.69
N GLU A 88 -11.46 -13.63 -10.24
CA GLU A 88 -11.72 -14.83 -9.44
C GLU A 88 -10.61 -15.09 -8.39
N ALA A 89 -9.36 -14.84 -8.75
CA ALA A 89 -8.22 -14.92 -7.83
C ALA A 89 -8.26 -13.82 -6.75
N GLY A 90 -8.67 -12.60 -7.13
CA GLY A 90 -8.89 -11.49 -6.20
C GLY A 90 -10.02 -11.80 -5.20
N ASP A 91 -11.15 -12.32 -5.67
CA ASP A 91 -12.27 -12.72 -4.83
C ASP A 91 -11.86 -13.77 -3.79
N LYS A 92 -11.03 -14.74 -4.19
CA LYS A 92 -10.46 -15.73 -3.26
C LYS A 92 -9.58 -15.05 -2.19
N THR A 93 -8.77 -14.08 -2.58
CA THR A 93 -7.94 -13.29 -1.66
C THR A 93 -8.81 -12.52 -0.65
N LEU A 94 -9.89 -11.88 -1.12
CA LEU A 94 -10.82 -11.13 -0.27
C LEU A 94 -11.61 -12.04 0.67
N ARG A 95 -12.07 -13.21 0.21
CA ARG A 95 -12.73 -14.21 1.07
C ARG A 95 -11.80 -14.73 2.15
N ASN A 96 -10.58 -15.12 1.79
CA ASN A 96 -9.57 -15.58 2.75
C ASN A 96 -9.30 -14.50 3.83
N LEU A 97 -9.17 -13.23 3.42
CA LEU A 97 -8.99 -12.12 4.35
C LEU A 97 -10.19 -11.95 5.31
N ALA A 98 -11.42 -12.13 4.80
CA ALA A 98 -12.63 -12.05 5.62
C ALA A 98 -12.80 -13.26 6.56
N GLU A 99 -12.28 -14.42 6.15
CA GLU A 99 -12.32 -15.68 6.89
C GLU A 99 -11.21 -15.79 7.94
N ASP A 100 -10.11 -15.04 7.81
CA ASP A 100 -9.00 -14.96 8.79
C ASP A 100 -9.44 -14.30 10.11
N ASN A 101 -10.28 -15.04 10.84
CA ASN A 101 -10.70 -14.81 12.22
C ASN A 101 -9.63 -15.45 13.14
N PRO A 102 -8.86 -14.67 13.93
CA PRO A 102 -7.70 -15.15 14.71
C PRO A 102 -7.97 -16.32 15.67
N ARG A 103 -9.24 -16.62 15.97
CA ARG A 103 -9.65 -17.78 16.77
C ARG A 103 -9.31 -19.12 16.10
N GLU A 104 -9.41 -19.24 14.77
CA GLU A 104 -9.12 -20.50 14.07
C GLU A 104 -7.61 -20.78 13.96
N ILE A 105 -6.80 -19.73 13.78
CA ILE A 105 -5.34 -19.86 13.79
C ILE A 105 -4.86 -20.30 15.18
N LEU A 106 -5.42 -19.73 16.25
CA LEU A 106 -5.15 -20.14 17.63
C LEU A 106 -5.64 -21.57 17.94
N GLN A 107 -6.76 -21.99 17.34
CA GLN A 107 -7.28 -23.36 17.45
C GLN A 107 -6.33 -24.38 16.81
N ARG A 108 -5.87 -24.12 15.58
CA ARG A 108 -4.91 -24.99 14.87
C ARG A 108 -3.56 -25.09 15.56
N VAL A 109 -3.03 -23.98 16.09
CA VAL A 109 -1.79 -23.99 16.88
C VAL A 109 -1.97 -24.84 18.14
N ARG A 110 -3.14 -24.81 18.79
CA ARG A 110 -3.42 -25.66 19.97
C ARG A 110 -3.53 -27.15 19.64
N GLU A 111 -4.20 -27.51 18.55
CA GLU A 111 -4.36 -28.91 18.13
C GLU A 111 -3.01 -29.55 17.78
N LEU A 112 -2.18 -28.86 17.00
CA LEU A 112 -0.84 -29.35 16.62
C LEU A 112 0.12 -29.52 17.79
N VAL A 113 -0.01 -28.69 18.84
CA VAL A 113 0.82 -28.76 20.05
C VAL A 113 0.31 -29.83 21.03
N SER A 114 -0.95 -30.29 20.91
CA SER A 114 -1.55 -31.25 21.83
C SER A 114 -1.45 -32.71 21.38
N GLU A 115 -1.09 -32.96 20.12
CA GLU A 115 -0.85 -34.30 19.55
C GLU A 115 0.64 -34.69 19.48
N ALA A 116 1.53 -33.85 20.03
CA ALA A 116 2.99 -34.04 20.08
C ALA A 116 3.49 -34.35 21.50
#